data_AF-A0A2D7XBF7-F1
#
_entry.id   AF-A0A2D7XBF7-F1
#
_cell.length_a   1.000
_cell.length_b   1.000
_cell.length_c   1.000
_cell.angle_alpha   90.00
_cell.angle_beta   90.00
_cell.angle_gamma   90.00
#
_symmetry.space_group_name_H-M   'P 1'
#
loop_
_entity.id
_entity.type
_entity.pdbx_description
1 polymer ?
#
loop_
_entity_poly.entity_id
_entity_poly.type
_entity_poly.pdbx_seq_one_letter_code
_entity_poly.pdbx_strand_id
1 'polypeptide(L)'
;MIDEPKQNSGPRITVFHKKPKSRSPANKVWGMFHSIYGRPPSWMRMIPARRWTEDLNGEPLFTTTSRWEMSLDDEGNDIVVFEGAAKKVVEMIRTGEAING
;
A
#
# COMPACT_ATOMS: atom_id res chain seq x y z
N MET A 1 -13.47 -15.91 -21.39
CA MET A 1 -12.19 -15.24 -21.11
C MET A 1 -12.48 -13.76 -21.07
N ILE A 2 -12.41 -13.15 -19.88
CA ILE A 2 -12.50 -11.69 -19.76
C ILE A 2 -11.12 -11.20 -20.20
N ASP A 3 -11.06 -10.44 -21.29
CA ASP A 3 -9.80 -9.83 -21.75
C ASP A 3 -9.20 -9.03 -20.60
N GLU A 4 -8.02 -9.43 -20.12
CA GLU A 4 -7.32 -8.66 -19.10
C GLU A 4 -7.06 -7.25 -19.66
N PRO A 5 -7.56 -6.20 -19.00
CA PRO A 5 -7.42 -4.85 -19.51
C PRO A 5 -5.94 -4.50 -19.63
N LYS A 6 -5.53 -4.12 -20.85
CA LYS A 6 -4.15 -3.79 -21.21
C LYS A 6 -3.51 -2.88 -20.15
N GLN A 7 -2.62 -3.44 -19.34
CA GLN A 7 -1.94 -2.69 -18.29
C GLN A 7 -0.98 -1.67 -18.92
N ASN A 8 -1.07 -0.40 -18.49
CA ASN A 8 -0.19 0.67 -18.97
C ASN A 8 1.28 0.43 -18.57
N SER A 9 2.25 0.97 -19.31
CA SER A 9 3.71 0.79 -19.08
C SER A 9 4.28 1.55 -17.87
N GLY A 10 3.42 2.06 -16.97
CA GLY A 10 3.82 2.86 -15.80
C GLY A 10 4.48 2.08 -14.65
N PRO A 11 4.60 2.69 -13.46
CA PRO A 11 5.12 2.02 -12.26
C PRO A 11 4.37 0.71 -11.98
N ARG A 12 5.09 -0.31 -11.50
CA ARG A 12 4.53 -1.63 -11.18
C ARG A 12 4.06 -1.70 -9.73
N ILE A 13 3.08 -2.57 -9.48
CA ILE A 13 2.71 -2.97 -8.12
C ILE A 13 3.96 -3.53 -7.44
N THR A 14 4.23 -3.07 -6.22
CA THR A 14 5.45 -3.41 -5.50
C THR A 14 5.12 -3.86 -4.08
N VAL A 15 5.63 -5.01 -3.68
CA VAL A 15 5.49 -5.54 -2.32
C VAL A 15 6.85 -5.48 -1.62
N PHE A 16 6.86 -4.94 -0.41
CA PHE A 16 8.03 -4.83 0.45
C PHE A 16 7.84 -5.73 1.67
N HIS A 17 8.66 -6.77 1.79
CA HIS A 17 8.74 -7.62 3.01
C HIS A 17 9.84 -7.15 3.98
N LYS A 18 10.56 -6.10 3.60
CA LYS A 18 11.66 -5.50 4.35
C LYS A 18 11.64 -4.00 4.12
N LYS A 19 12.25 -3.24 5.03
CA LYS A 19 12.36 -1.79 4.95
C LYS A 19 12.82 -1.33 3.55
N PRO A 20 12.06 -0.46 2.87
CA PRO A 20 12.45 0.06 1.55
C PRO A 20 13.73 0.92 1.59
N LYS A 21 14.34 1.15 0.43
CA LYS A 21 15.56 1.98 0.31
C LYS A 21 15.35 3.38 0.90
N SER A 22 16.34 3.89 1.64
CA SER A 22 16.24 5.10 2.48
C SER A 22 15.69 6.36 1.79
N ARG A 23 15.99 6.56 0.51
CA ARG A 23 15.54 7.73 -0.27
C ARG A 23 14.20 7.54 -0.99
N SER A 24 13.59 6.35 -0.90
CA SER A 24 12.32 6.07 -1.58
C SER A 24 11.13 6.68 -0.83
N PRO A 25 10.06 7.12 -1.54
CA PRO A 25 8.80 7.51 -0.91
C PRO A 25 8.21 6.40 -0.03
N ALA A 26 8.37 5.15 -0.44
CA ALA A 26 7.96 3.96 0.31
C ALA A 26 8.64 3.89 1.69
N ASN A 27 9.93 4.23 1.81
CA ASN A 27 10.62 4.25 3.10
C ASN A 27 10.03 5.30 4.06
N LYS A 28 9.49 6.41 3.57
CA LYS A 28 8.81 7.41 4.41
C LYS A 28 7.49 6.87 4.96
N VAL A 29 6.71 6.20 4.12
CA VAL A 29 5.46 5.53 4.54
C VAL A 29 5.75 4.46 5.58
N TRP A 30 6.68 3.55 5.28
CA TRP A 30 7.13 2.50 6.21
C TRP A 30 7.62 3.08 7.55
N GLY A 31 8.44 4.13 7.50
CA GLY A 31 8.98 4.77 8.70
C GLY A 31 7.90 5.44 9.55
N MET A 32 6.93 6.11 8.93
CA MET A 32 5.81 6.74 9.65
C MET A 32 4.91 5.67 10.28
N PHE A 33 4.59 4.62 9.54
CA PHE A 33 3.83 3.49 10.06
C PHE A 33 4.51 2.88 11.28
N HIS A 34 5.81 2.58 11.18
CA HIS A 34 6.59 2.08 12.31
C HIS A 34 6.55 3.02 13.52
N SER A 35 6.64 4.34 13.29
CA SER A 35 6.59 5.33 14.37
C SER A 35 5.25 5.36 15.12
N ILE A 36 4.13 5.14 14.43
CA ILE A 36 2.79 5.20 15.02
C ILE A 36 2.41 3.88 15.70
N TYR A 37 2.69 2.75 15.06
CA TYR A 37 2.29 1.43 15.55
C TYR A 37 3.34 0.76 16.45
N GLY A 38 4.50 1.40 16.67
CA GLY A 38 5.58 0.89 17.55
C GLY A 38 6.35 -0.32 17.01
N ARG A 39 5.98 -0.83 15.83
CA ARG A 39 6.64 -1.92 15.11
C ARG A 39 6.58 -1.70 13.59
N PRO A 40 7.57 -2.15 12.80
CA PRO A 40 7.48 -2.08 11.35
C PRO A 40 6.32 -2.95 10.85
N PRO A 41 5.73 -2.65 9.68
CA PRO A 41 4.76 -3.55 9.07
C PRO A 41 5.47 -4.85 8.67
N SER A 42 4.76 -5.99 8.76
CA SER A 42 5.28 -7.29 8.32
C SER A 42 5.46 -7.33 6.79
N TRP A 43 4.55 -6.66 6.07
CA TRP A 43 4.71 -6.34 4.66
C TRP A 43 4.00 -5.02 4.31
N MET A 44 4.42 -4.42 3.19
CA MET A 44 3.77 -3.23 2.63
C MET A 44 3.61 -3.39 1.12
N ARG A 45 2.37 -3.33 0.61
CA ARG A 45 2.04 -3.36 -0.82
C ARG A 45 1.69 -1.95 -1.30
N MET A 46 2.34 -1.53 -2.37
CA MET A 46 2.05 -0.27 -3.07
C MET A 46 1.49 -0.59 -4.45
N ILE A 47 0.26 -0.15 -4.69
CA ILE A 47 -0.44 -0.25 -5.97
C ILE A 47 -0.46 1.15 -6.59
N PRO A 48 0.26 1.37 -7.71
CA PRO A 48 0.23 2.66 -8.41
C PRO A 48 -1.16 2.99 -8.95
N ALA A 49 -1.46 4.27 -9.10
CA ALA A 49 -2.70 4.72 -9.74
C ALA A 49 -2.85 4.14 -11.16
N ARG A 50 -4.11 3.98 -11.59
CA ARG A 50 -4.54 3.47 -12.90
C ARG A 50 -4.06 2.04 -13.14
N ARG A 51 -4.18 1.19 -12.12
CA ARG A 51 -3.82 -0.24 -12.16
C ARG A 51 -5.00 -1.11 -11.80
N TRP A 52 -5.14 -2.19 -12.57
CA TRP A 52 -5.97 -3.35 -12.25
C TRP A 52 -5.14 -4.38 -11.48
N THR A 53 -5.70 -4.91 -10.42
CA THR A 53 -5.14 -5.99 -9.59
C THR A 53 -6.27 -6.69 -8.84
N GLU A 54 -5.93 -7.53 -7.87
CA GLU A 54 -6.87 -8.11 -6.91
C GLU A 54 -6.69 -7.39 -5.57
N ASP A 55 -7.80 -7.14 -4.88
CA ASP A 55 -7.79 -6.70 -3.49
C ASP A 55 -7.28 -7.83 -2.56
N LEU A 56 -7.46 -7.66 -1.26
CA LEU A 56 -6.98 -8.63 -0.27
C LEU A 56 -7.87 -9.88 -0.17
N ASN A 57 -9.08 -9.83 -0.74
CA ASN A 57 -10.03 -10.93 -0.79
C ASN A 57 -9.98 -11.68 -2.13
N GLY A 58 -9.13 -11.25 -3.07
CA GLY A 58 -9.05 -11.81 -4.42
C GLY A 58 -10.03 -11.17 -5.41
N GLU A 59 -10.73 -10.10 -5.02
CA GLU A 59 -11.71 -9.44 -5.87
C GLU A 59 -11.05 -8.41 -6.80
N PRO A 60 -11.53 -8.24 -8.05
CA PRO A 60 -10.96 -7.27 -8.98
C PRO A 60 -10.99 -5.84 -8.45
N LEU A 61 -9.82 -5.21 -8.39
CA LEU A 61 -9.62 -3.85 -7.91
C LEU A 61 -8.99 -2.96 -8.99
N PHE A 62 -9.67 -1.86 -9.32
CA PHE A 62 -9.09 -0.77 -10.11
C PHE A 62 -8.78 0.44 -9.24
N THR A 63 -7.51 0.85 -9.24
CA THR A 63 -7.05 1.99 -8.43
C THR A 63 -7.09 3.29 -9.22
N THR A 64 -7.82 4.30 -8.74
CA THR A 64 -7.82 5.64 -9.32
C THR A 64 -6.67 6.50 -8.79
N THR A 65 -6.27 6.27 -7.55
CA THR A 65 -5.09 6.85 -6.89
C THR A 65 -4.15 5.75 -6.40
N SER A 66 -2.94 6.11 -5.97
CA SER A 66 -2.04 5.11 -5.38
C SER A 66 -2.64 4.54 -4.10
N ARG A 67 -2.68 3.21 -3.98
CA ARG A 67 -3.15 2.52 -2.78
C ARG A 67 -1.97 1.89 -2.05
N TRP A 68 -2.01 1.95 -0.73
CA TRP A 68 -1.00 1.43 0.17
C TRP A 68 -1.68 0.53 1.17
N GLU A 69 -1.17 -0.69 1.30
CA GLU A 69 -1.70 -1.70 2.20
C GLU A 69 -0.54 -2.20 3.05
N MET A 70 -0.75 -2.32 4.35
CA MET A 70 0.29 -2.68 5.31
C MET A 70 -0.26 -3.63 6.35
N SER A 71 0.43 -4.75 6.58
CA SER A 71 0.08 -5.69 7.66
C SER A 71 0.78 -5.33 8.96
N LEU A 72 0.03 -5.41 10.07
CA LEU A 72 0.50 -5.25 11.45
C LEU A 72 0.99 -6.56 12.07
N ASP A 73 0.64 -7.70 11.46
CA ASP A 73 1.07 -9.03 11.90
C ASP A 73 1.67 -9.86 10.76
N ASP A 74 2.40 -10.90 11.14
CA ASP A 74 3.06 -11.81 10.19
C ASP A 74 2.07 -12.73 9.46
N GLU A 75 0.86 -12.86 9.99
CA GLU A 75 -0.20 -13.69 9.44
C GLU A 75 -0.98 -12.98 8.32
N GLY A 76 -0.88 -11.66 8.22
CA GLY A 76 -1.63 -10.84 7.26
C GLY A 76 -3.09 -10.60 7.67
N ASN A 77 -3.44 -10.75 8.95
CA ASN A 77 -4.83 -10.64 9.41
C ASN A 77 -5.23 -9.21 9.75
N ASP A 78 -4.31 -8.42 10.29
CA ASP A 78 -4.54 -7.02 10.64
C ASP A 78 -3.92 -6.08 9.59
N ILE A 79 -4.72 -5.68 8.60
CA ILE A 79 -4.27 -4.87 7.46
C ILE A 79 -4.86 -3.47 7.52
N VAL A 80 -4.00 -2.47 7.37
CA VAL A 80 -4.38 -1.05 7.26
C VAL A 80 -4.21 -0.57 5.84
N VAL A 81 -5.22 0.13 5.32
CA VAL A 81 -5.29 0.61 3.94
C VAL A 81 -5.33 2.13 3.88
N PHE A 82 -4.56 2.71 2.96
CA PHE A 82 -4.53 4.14 2.67
C PHE A 82 -4.54 4.42 1.17
N GLU A 83 -5.16 5.54 0.79
CA GLU A 83 -5.22 5.99 -0.61
C GLU A 83 -4.66 7.41 -0.81
N GLY A 84 -3.66 7.49 -1.69
CA GLY A 84 -3.04 8.74 -2.11
C GLY A 84 -1.55 8.60 -2.41
N ALA A 85 -0.96 9.73 -2.82
CA ALA A 85 0.49 9.84 -2.95
C ALA A 85 1.18 9.64 -1.58
N ALA A 86 2.41 9.16 -1.57
CA ALA A 86 3.16 8.83 -0.34
C ALA A 86 3.15 9.96 0.71
N LYS A 87 3.26 11.23 0.29
CA LYS A 87 3.21 12.38 1.22
C LYS A 87 1.86 12.48 1.94
N LYS A 88 0.75 12.28 1.22
CA LYS A 88 -0.61 12.28 1.80
C LYS A 88 -0.78 11.12 2.76
N VAL A 89 -0.33 9.92 2.37
CA VAL A 89 -0.41 8.72 3.22
C VAL A 89 0.39 8.87 4.51
N VAL A 90 1.58 9.49 4.46
CA VAL A 90 2.35 9.80 5.66
C VAL A 90 1.56 10.69 6.63
N GLU A 91 0.83 11.69 6.11
CA GLU A 91 -0.01 12.54 6.96
C GLU A 91 -1.23 11.77 7.49
N MET A 92 -1.89 10.95 6.66
CA MET A 92 -3.03 10.10 7.09
C MET A 92 -2.65 9.12 8.20
N ILE A 93 -1.48 8.49 8.11
CA ILE A 93 -0.97 7.62 9.17
C ILE A 93 -0.77 8.41 10.46
N ARG A 94 -0.25 9.64 10.36
CA ARG A 94 -0.03 10.52 11.51
C ARG A 94 -1.36 10.95 12.18
N THR A 95 -2.42 11.16 11.40
CA THR A 95 -3.74 11.61 11.88
C THR A 95 -4.68 10.46 12.24
N GLY A 96 -4.34 9.22 11.90
CA GLY A 96 -5.19 8.04 12.13
C GLY A 96 -6.31 7.88 11.09
N GLU A 97 -6.22 8.54 9.95
CA GLU A 97 -7.22 8.49 8.88
C GLU A 97 -6.97 7.30 7.94
N ALA A 98 -7.18 6.08 8.45
CA ALA A 98 -7.18 4.86 7.65
C ALA A 98 -8.53 4.67 6.93
N ILE A 99 -8.51 3.98 5.79
CA ILE A 99 -9.73 3.51 5.13
C ILE A 99 -9.99 2.09 5.62
N ASN A 100 -11.24 1.80 6.02
CA ASN A 100 -11.66 0.41 6.26
C ASN A 100 -11.58 -0.33 4.93
N GLY A 101 -10.63 -1.27 4.83
CA GLY A 101 -10.41 -2.11 3.66
C GLY A 101 -11.52 -3.11 3.43
#